data_AF-C4FN38-F1
#
_entry.id   AF-C4FN38-F1
#
_cell.length_a   1.000
_cell.length_b   1.000
_cell.length_c   1.000
_cell.angle_alpha   90.00
_cell.angle_beta   90.00
_cell.angle_gamma   90.00
#
_symmetry.space_group_name_H-M   'P 1'
#
loop_
_entity.id
_entity.type
_entity.pdbx_description
1 polymer ?
#
loop_
_entity_poly.entity_id
_entity_poly.type
_entity_poly.pdbx_seq_one_letter_code
_entity_poly.pdbx_strand_id
1 'polypeptide(L)'
;MKAMKVFRYLRNLVVFVLVMILAVFIYDGYHRVQGTDRESNAHTTVEKRIEQGEDTLSRTDRIIRLFTFKEKVETALNQRVSKEHWVKGDVIPEYTKNALIAIEDKRYYKHGAIDVLGIIRAFYTNTIAGETVEGGSTITQQVVKNLFLSSKRIMSRKIEEAILASEMEHYYTKDEILTMYLNTVYYGHNYYGIYEAAHGYFGTSPSRLTLGQSAMLAALPNAPSYLDPYTNYKGAKARQKLVLEQMVDQGMITQAEADYAYKQDLGLVDE
;
A
#
# COMPACT_ATOMS: atom_id res chain seq x y z
N MET A 1 27.38 32.55 -11.02
CA MET A 1 26.19 32.68 -11.91
C MET A 1 25.33 31.41 -12.01
N LYS A 2 25.89 30.18 -12.05
CA LYS A 2 25.09 28.93 -12.10
C LYS A 2 24.29 28.65 -10.80
N ALA A 3 24.89 28.82 -9.62
CA ALA A 3 24.22 28.59 -8.32
C ALA A 3 22.97 29.48 -8.11
N MET A 4 23.05 30.74 -8.54
CA MET A 4 21.95 31.70 -8.42
C MET A 4 20.77 31.37 -9.36
N LYS A 5 21.05 30.77 -10.53
CA LYS A 5 20.02 30.24 -11.43
C LYS A 5 19.36 29.00 -10.83
N VAL A 6 20.14 28.06 -10.26
CA VAL A 6 19.63 26.87 -9.58
C VAL A 6 18.73 27.25 -8.40
N PHE A 7 19.15 28.20 -7.56
CA PHE A 7 18.33 28.71 -6.46
C PHE A 7 17.01 29.34 -6.94
N ARG A 8 17.05 30.07 -8.06
CA ARG A 8 15.85 30.66 -8.67
C ARG A 8 14.89 29.58 -9.20
N TYR A 9 15.40 28.52 -9.82
CA TYR A 9 14.57 27.39 -10.27
C TYR A 9 13.97 26.62 -9.08
N LEU A 10 14.76 26.39 -8.03
CA LEU A 10 14.29 25.72 -6.82
C LEU A 10 13.19 26.52 -6.11
N ARG A 11 13.38 27.83 -5.98
CA ARG A 11 12.35 28.74 -5.43
C ARG A 11 11.08 28.74 -6.26
N ASN A 12 11.20 28.82 -7.59
CA ASN A 12 10.05 28.80 -8.48
C ASN A 12 9.31 27.45 -8.44
N LEU A 13 10.04 26.34 -8.29
CA LEU A 13 9.47 25.01 -8.10
C LEU A 13 8.71 24.91 -6.78
N VAL A 14 9.28 25.41 -5.67
CA VAL A 14 8.60 25.43 -4.37
C VAL A 14 7.32 26.27 -4.42
N VAL A 15 7.37 27.47 -5.01
CA VAL A 15 6.18 28.32 -5.17
C VAL A 15 5.13 27.63 -6.05
N PHE A 16 5.53 27.00 -7.15
CA PHE A 16 4.62 26.25 -8.01
C PHE A 16 3.94 25.10 -7.27
N VAL A 17 4.70 24.32 -6.49
CA VAL A 17 4.15 23.24 -5.65
C VAL A 17 3.17 23.79 -4.62
N LEU A 18 3.49 24.90 -3.95
CA LEU A 18 2.59 25.54 -2.98
C LEU A 18 1.29 26.04 -3.63
N VAL A 19 1.36 26.59 -4.84
CA VAL A 19 0.18 27.01 -5.62
C VAL A 19 -0.67 25.81 -6.03
N MET A 20 -0.05 24.71 -6.46
CA MET A 20 -0.77 23.47 -6.78
C MET A 20 -1.45 22.87 -5.55
N ILE A 21 -0.77 22.88 -4.39
CA ILE A 21 -1.36 22.46 -3.12
C ILE A 21 -2.57 23.32 -2.78
N LEU A 22 -2.43 24.66 -2.86
CA LEU A 22 -3.53 25.60 -2.61
C LEU A 22 -4.70 25.39 -3.59
N ALA A 23 -4.42 25.18 -4.87
CA ALA A 23 -5.44 24.92 -5.89
C ALA A 23 -6.21 23.62 -5.60
N VAL A 24 -5.53 22.57 -5.14
CA VAL A 24 -6.18 21.32 -4.71
C VAL A 24 -7.09 21.55 -3.49
N PHE A 25 -6.63 22.30 -2.48
CA PHE A 25 -7.46 22.62 -1.33
C PHE A 25 -8.68 23.49 -1.69
N ILE A 26 -8.54 24.42 -2.64
CA ILE A 26 -9.66 25.22 -3.15
C ILE A 26 -10.64 24.33 -3.93
N TYR A 27 -10.13 23.44 -4.79
CA TYR A 27 -10.91 22.50 -5.57
C TYR A 27 -11.74 21.56 -4.68
N ASP A 28 -11.12 20.93 -3.68
CA ASP A 28 -11.85 20.05 -2.76
C ASP A 28 -12.82 20.84 -1.86
N GLY A 29 -12.46 22.07 -1.45
CA GLY A 29 -13.39 22.95 -0.74
C GLY A 29 -14.64 23.27 -1.55
N TYR A 30 -14.48 23.52 -2.86
CA TYR A 30 -15.59 23.72 -3.79
C TYR A 30 -16.45 22.47 -3.96
N HIS A 31 -15.82 21.30 -4.15
CA HIS A 31 -16.53 20.03 -4.34
C HIS A 31 -17.25 19.53 -3.08
N ARG A 32 -16.70 19.82 -1.89
CA ARG A 32 -17.34 19.55 -0.59
C ARG A 32 -18.62 20.37 -0.40
N VAL A 33 -18.62 21.65 -0.80
CA VAL A 33 -19.80 22.52 -0.75
C VAL A 33 -20.89 22.06 -1.73
N GLN A 34 -20.50 21.50 -2.87
CA GLN A 34 -21.46 20.94 -3.84
C GLN A 34 -21.97 19.53 -3.50
N GLY A 35 -21.48 18.90 -2.42
CA GLY A 35 -21.89 17.55 -2.05
C GLY A 35 -21.44 16.48 -3.05
N THR A 36 -20.40 16.74 -3.84
CA THR A 36 -19.87 15.84 -4.88
C THR A 36 -18.70 14.97 -4.40
N ASP A 37 -18.41 14.98 -3.10
CA ASP A 37 -17.41 14.08 -2.52
C ASP A 37 -17.82 12.63 -2.77
N ARG A 38 -16.91 11.84 -3.36
CA ARG A 38 -17.14 10.42 -3.63
C ARG A 38 -17.35 9.66 -2.31
N GLU A 39 -18.37 8.81 -2.27
CA GLU A 39 -18.68 7.96 -1.11
C GLU A 39 -17.46 7.13 -0.66
N SER A 40 -17.43 6.82 0.64
CA SER A 40 -16.41 5.97 1.24
C SER A 40 -16.43 4.57 0.61
N ASN A 41 -15.25 3.98 0.42
CA ASN A 41 -15.09 2.59 0.02
C ASN A 41 -14.60 1.72 1.19
N ALA A 42 -14.84 2.13 2.45
CA ALA A 42 -14.46 1.34 3.62
C ALA A 42 -15.41 0.15 3.76
N HIS A 43 -14.89 -1.06 3.56
CA HIS A 43 -15.69 -2.29 3.56
C HIS A 43 -15.76 -2.91 4.95
N THR A 44 -14.72 -2.75 5.77
CA THR A 44 -14.61 -3.43 7.06
C THR A 44 -14.87 -2.52 8.26
N THR A 45 -15.13 -3.12 9.43
CA THR A 45 -15.27 -2.38 10.69
C THR A 45 -13.98 -1.65 11.09
N VAL A 46 -12.81 -2.22 10.79
CA VAL A 46 -11.51 -1.59 11.05
C VAL A 46 -11.34 -0.34 10.20
N GLU A 47 -11.60 -0.43 8.89
CA GLU A 47 -11.51 0.70 7.97
C GLU A 47 -12.50 1.80 8.32
N LYS A 48 -13.75 1.44 8.64
CA LYS A 48 -14.79 2.39 9.05
C LYS A 48 -14.40 3.14 10.33
N ARG A 49 -13.78 2.45 11.30
CA ARG A 49 -13.29 3.07 12.55
C ARG A 49 -12.18 4.07 12.27
N ILE A 50 -11.18 3.69 11.46
CA ILE A 50 -10.07 4.58 11.08
C ILE A 50 -10.61 5.80 10.36
N GLU A 51 -11.56 5.60 9.45
CA GLU A 51 -12.18 6.67 8.70
C GLU A 51 -12.93 7.67 9.59
N GLN A 52 -13.74 7.17 10.54
CA GLN A 52 -14.44 8.03 11.50
C GLN A 52 -13.44 8.85 12.34
N GLY A 53 -12.32 8.25 12.74
CA GLY A 53 -11.25 8.96 13.45
C GLY A 53 -10.61 10.06 12.61
N GLU A 54 -10.19 9.75 11.39
CA GLU A 54 -9.49 10.69 10.49
C GLU A 54 -10.38 11.85 10.04
N ASP A 55 -11.67 11.59 9.78
CA ASP A 55 -12.62 12.62 9.33
C ASP A 55 -12.97 13.64 10.43
N THR A 56 -12.74 13.28 11.70
CA THR A 56 -12.99 14.16 12.85
C THR A 56 -11.77 14.98 13.27
N LEU A 57 -10.57 14.68 12.73
CA LEU A 57 -9.35 15.42 13.06
C LEU A 57 -9.43 16.88 12.60
N SER A 58 -9.13 17.79 13.53
CA SER A 58 -9.00 19.20 13.20
C SER A 58 -7.74 19.45 12.35
N ARG A 59 -7.69 20.61 11.68
CA ARG A 59 -6.47 21.06 10.98
C ARG A 59 -5.25 21.10 11.91
N THR A 60 -5.46 21.50 13.16
CA THR A 60 -4.41 21.55 14.18
C THR A 60 -3.91 20.16 14.54
N ASP A 61 -4.81 19.19 14.72
CA ASP A 61 -4.42 17.81 15.05
C ASP A 61 -3.63 17.15 13.92
N ARG A 62 -4.01 17.44 12.66
CA ARG A 62 -3.26 16.99 11.48
C ARG A 62 -1.84 17.54 11.45
N ILE A 63 -1.64 18.78 11.90
CA ILE A 63 -0.30 19.39 12.04
C ILE A 63 0.45 18.78 13.23
N ILE A 64 -0.20 18.63 14.39
CA ILE A 64 0.39 18.01 15.59
C ILE A 64 0.86 16.59 15.29
N ARG A 65 0.12 15.84 14.46
CA ARG A 65 0.52 14.50 14.00
C ARG A 65 1.91 14.49 13.35
N LEU A 66 2.31 15.54 12.62
CA LEU A 66 3.64 15.60 12.00
C LEU A 66 4.75 15.69 13.07
N PHE A 67 4.52 16.40 14.17
CA PHE A 67 5.47 16.52 15.27
C PHE A 67 5.47 15.32 16.22
N THR A 68 4.40 14.52 16.21
CA THR A 68 4.21 13.32 17.04
C THR A 68 4.15 12.05 16.19
N PHE A 69 4.77 12.08 15.01
CA PHE A 69 4.49 11.11 13.96
C PHE A 69 4.75 9.66 14.39
N LYS A 70 5.90 9.38 15.01
CA LYS A 70 6.23 8.03 15.50
C LYS A 70 5.22 7.48 16.50
N GLU A 71 4.80 8.29 17.47
CA GLU A 71 3.78 7.90 18.46
C GLU A 71 2.43 7.61 17.78
N LYS A 72 2.06 8.41 16.78
CA LYS A 72 0.83 8.18 16.00
C LYS A 72 0.93 6.91 15.14
N VAL A 73 2.09 6.61 14.57
CA VAL A 73 2.34 5.33 13.87
C VAL A 73 2.17 4.16 14.82
N GLU A 74 2.82 4.20 15.98
CA GLU A 74 2.71 3.12 16.99
C GLU A 74 1.26 2.94 17.47
N THR A 75 0.56 4.04 17.73
CA THR A 75 -0.86 4.01 18.11
C THR A 75 -1.72 3.37 17.02
N ALA A 76 -1.52 3.77 15.76
CA ALA A 76 -2.27 3.24 14.62
C ALA A 76 -1.98 1.75 14.39
N LEU A 77 -0.73 1.32 14.54
CA LEU A 77 -0.35 -0.09 14.45
C LEU A 77 -1.07 -0.92 15.52
N ASN A 78 -1.03 -0.48 16.79
CA ASN A 78 -1.67 -1.18 17.90
C ASN A 78 -3.21 -1.23 17.79
N GLN A 79 -3.82 -0.27 17.11
CA GLN A 79 -5.26 -0.28 16.83
C GLN A 79 -5.64 -1.22 15.70
N ARG A 80 -4.69 -1.53 14.79
CA ARG A 80 -4.94 -2.29 13.58
C ARG A 80 -4.62 -3.77 13.73
N VAL A 81 -3.53 -4.11 14.42
CA VAL A 81 -3.12 -5.50 14.69
C VAL A 81 -2.68 -5.64 16.14
N SER A 82 -3.06 -6.76 16.77
CA SER A 82 -2.67 -7.06 18.14
C SER A 82 -1.15 -7.25 18.22
N LYS A 83 -0.57 -6.95 19.39
CA LYS A 83 0.87 -7.07 19.57
C LYS A 83 1.34 -8.52 19.44
N GLU A 84 0.49 -9.47 19.81
CA GLU A 84 0.71 -10.91 19.73
C GLU A 84 0.75 -11.42 18.29
N HIS A 85 0.01 -10.78 17.38
CA HIS A 85 -0.05 -11.15 15.96
C HIS A 85 0.94 -10.38 15.11
N TRP A 86 1.78 -9.53 15.71
CA TRP A 86 2.84 -8.83 15.02
C TRP A 86 3.98 -9.79 14.65
N VAL A 87 4.27 -9.88 13.35
CA VAL A 87 5.35 -10.70 12.81
C VAL A 87 6.56 -9.84 12.51
N LYS A 88 7.70 -10.16 13.12
CA LYS A 88 8.97 -9.48 12.83
C LYS A 88 9.40 -9.72 11.38
N GLY A 89 9.99 -8.70 10.75
CA GLY A 89 10.35 -8.75 9.33
C GLY A 89 11.39 -9.83 8.97
N ASP A 90 12.24 -10.22 9.92
CA ASP A 90 13.23 -11.29 9.78
C ASP A 90 12.62 -12.70 9.82
N VAL A 91 11.41 -12.84 10.38
CA VAL A 91 10.64 -14.10 10.42
C VAL A 91 9.86 -14.30 9.11
N ILE A 92 9.54 -13.22 8.39
CA ILE A 92 8.80 -13.29 7.13
C ILE A 92 9.73 -13.76 6.00
N PRO A 93 9.38 -14.82 5.25
CA PRO A 93 10.20 -15.31 4.15
C PRO A 93 10.50 -14.23 3.11
N GLU A 94 11.72 -14.24 2.57
CA GLU A 94 12.16 -13.21 1.63
C GLU A 94 11.35 -13.22 0.33
N TYR A 95 10.94 -14.40 -0.15
CA TYR A 95 10.04 -14.48 -1.31
C TYR A 95 8.64 -13.88 -1.04
N THR A 96 8.18 -13.79 0.22
CA THR A 96 6.93 -13.08 0.56
C THR A 96 7.08 -11.58 0.39
N LYS A 97 8.19 -11.02 0.88
CA LYS A 97 8.54 -9.61 0.68
C LYS A 97 8.70 -9.30 -0.81
N ASN A 98 9.45 -10.14 -1.51
CA ASN A 98 9.69 -10.01 -2.94
C ASN A 98 8.41 -10.13 -3.78
N ALA A 99 7.51 -11.06 -3.45
CA ALA A 99 6.22 -11.18 -4.14
C ALA A 99 5.40 -9.88 -4.05
N LEU A 100 5.36 -9.29 -2.86
CA LEU A 100 4.66 -8.02 -2.65
C LEU A 100 5.35 -6.87 -3.41
N ILE A 101 6.67 -6.73 -3.29
CA ILE A 101 7.44 -5.71 -4.02
C ILE A 101 7.22 -5.87 -5.53
N ALA A 102 7.26 -7.11 -6.05
CA ALA A 102 7.16 -7.37 -7.47
C ALA A 102 5.84 -6.89 -8.08
N ILE A 103 4.74 -7.02 -7.35
CA ILE A 103 3.40 -6.67 -7.85
C ILE A 103 2.96 -5.26 -7.48
N GLU A 104 3.33 -4.76 -6.29
CA GLU A 104 2.87 -3.45 -5.79
C GLU A 104 3.84 -2.32 -6.13
N ASP A 105 5.15 -2.56 -6.07
CA ASP A 105 6.15 -1.49 -6.13
C ASP A 105 7.53 -1.99 -6.59
N LYS A 106 7.67 -2.28 -7.89
CA LYS A 106 8.86 -2.89 -8.52
C LYS A 106 10.19 -2.19 -8.22
N ARG A 107 10.14 -0.92 -7.83
CA ARG A 107 11.31 -0.09 -7.58
C ARG A 107 11.42 0.33 -6.13
N TYR A 108 10.73 -0.34 -5.22
CA TYR A 108 10.59 0.02 -3.81
C TYR A 108 11.88 0.53 -3.14
N TYR A 109 12.99 -0.18 -3.32
CA TYR A 109 14.30 0.17 -2.74
C TYR A 109 15.08 1.25 -3.53
N LYS A 110 14.60 1.68 -4.69
CA LYS A 110 15.27 2.60 -5.64
C LYS A 110 14.63 3.99 -5.69
N HIS A 111 13.54 4.24 -4.97
CA HIS A 111 12.92 5.57 -4.84
C HIS A 111 12.61 5.91 -3.38
N GLY A 112 12.33 7.19 -3.13
CA GLY A 112 11.83 7.66 -1.83
C GLY A 112 10.34 7.41 -1.63
N ALA A 113 9.68 8.19 -0.77
CA ALA A 113 8.25 8.05 -0.46
C ALA A 113 7.31 8.03 -1.69
N ILE A 114 7.71 8.66 -2.78
CA ILE A 114 6.96 8.75 -4.02
C ILE A 114 7.85 8.26 -5.18
N ASP A 115 7.33 7.35 -6.00
CA ASP A 115 7.98 6.94 -7.24
C ASP A 115 7.52 7.81 -8.42
N VAL A 116 8.21 8.92 -8.68
CA VAL A 116 7.90 9.81 -9.82
C VAL A 116 8.02 9.06 -11.16
N LEU A 117 9.02 8.21 -11.32
CA LEU A 117 9.21 7.45 -12.56
C LEU A 117 8.18 6.31 -12.67
N GLY A 118 7.76 5.75 -11.54
CA GLY A 118 6.66 4.80 -11.44
C GLY A 118 5.33 5.41 -11.84
N ILE A 119 5.03 6.61 -11.37
CA ILE A 119 3.83 7.37 -11.76
C ILE A 119 3.81 7.63 -13.27
N ILE A 120 4.91 8.11 -13.84
CA ILE A 120 5.01 8.39 -15.28
C ILE A 120 4.84 7.11 -16.09
N ARG A 121 5.48 6.01 -15.68
CA ARG A 121 5.37 4.70 -16.34
C ARG A 121 3.94 4.18 -16.28
N ALA A 122 3.33 4.14 -15.10
CA ALA A 122 1.96 3.69 -14.92
C ALA A 122 0.98 4.52 -15.75
N PHE A 123 1.16 5.84 -15.80
CA PHE A 123 0.35 6.71 -16.65
C PHE A 123 0.46 6.35 -18.13
N TYR A 124 1.67 6.14 -18.64
CA TYR A 124 1.90 5.75 -20.03
C TYR A 124 1.31 4.37 -20.34
N THR A 125 1.60 3.36 -19.51
CA THR A 125 1.11 1.99 -19.66
C THR A 125 -0.42 1.93 -19.65
N ASN A 126 -1.07 2.61 -18.69
CA ASN A 126 -2.52 2.61 -18.56
C ASN A 126 -3.19 3.37 -19.72
N THR A 127 -2.55 4.42 -20.25
CA THR A 127 -3.07 5.15 -21.42
C THR A 127 -3.05 4.28 -22.68
N ILE A 128 -2.00 3.49 -22.86
CA ILE A 128 -1.89 2.55 -24.00
C ILE A 128 -2.86 1.39 -23.86
N ALA A 129 -3.00 0.84 -22.64
CA ALA A 129 -3.89 -0.28 -22.37
C ALA A 129 -5.38 0.12 -22.45
N GLY A 130 -5.71 1.41 -22.26
CA GLY A 130 -7.09 1.90 -22.17
C GLY A 130 -7.78 1.54 -20.85
N GLU A 131 -7.07 0.87 -19.93
CA GLU A 131 -7.53 0.49 -18.61
C GLU A 131 -6.39 0.60 -17.58
N THR A 132 -6.71 0.49 -16.29
CA THR A 132 -5.70 0.54 -15.22
C THR A 132 -5.03 -0.83 -15.06
N VAL A 133 -3.81 -0.96 -15.56
CA VAL A 133 -2.99 -2.19 -15.50
C VAL A 133 -1.90 -2.09 -14.43
N GLU A 134 -1.28 -0.92 -14.28
CA GLU A 134 -0.26 -0.64 -13.27
C GLU A 134 -0.72 0.42 -12.26
N GLY A 135 -0.41 0.19 -10.98
CA GLY A 135 -0.59 1.16 -9.91
C GLY A 135 0.54 2.20 -9.89
N GLY A 136 0.19 3.44 -9.53
CA GLY A 136 1.16 4.54 -9.37
C GLY A 136 1.53 4.87 -7.91
N SER A 137 1.01 4.12 -6.93
CA SER A 137 1.28 4.38 -5.50
C SER A 137 2.38 3.47 -4.97
N THR A 138 3.25 4.00 -4.11
CA THR A 138 4.33 3.24 -3.47
C THR A 138 3.82 2.38 -2.31
N ILE A 139 4.58 1.38 -1.88
CA ILE A 139 4.27 0.62 -0.65
C ILE A 139 4.19 1.57 0.56
N THR A 140 5.08 2.55 0.66
CA THR A 140 5.07 3.53 1.77
C THR A 140 3.78 4.34 1.81
N GLN A 141 3.32 4.79 0.65
CA GLN A 141 2.03 5.46 0.48
C GLN A 141 0.86 4.58 0.92
N GLN A 142 0.91 3.29 0.56
CA GLN A 142 -0.11 2.34 0.98
C GLN A 142 -0.10 2.08 2.49
N VAL A 143 1.06 2.00 3.15
CA VAL A 143 1.15 1.89 4.62
C VAL A 143 0.49 3.10 5.29
N VAL A 144 0.82 4.31 4.83
CA VAL A 144 0.19 5.55 5.34
C VAL A 144 -1.32 5.52 5.16
N LYS A 145 -1.79 5.12 3.98
CA LYS A 145 -3.23 4.96 3.70
C LYS A 145 -3.87 3.97 4.68
N ASN A 146 -3.23 2.83 4.92
CA ASN A 146 -3.72 1.81 5.83
C ASN A 146 -3.76 2.31 7.29
N LEU A 147 -2.76 3.07 7.74
CA LEU A 147 -2.68 3.48 9.15
C LEU A 147 -3.53 4.71 9.47
N PHE A 148 -3.61 5.67 8.55
CA PHE A 148 -4.09 7.01 8.89
C PHE A 148 -5.25 7.49 8.04
N LEU A 149 -5.40 7.04 6.79
CA LEU A 149 -6.28 7.73 5.86
C LEU A 149 -7.58 6.97 5.61
N SER A 150 -8.68 7.73 5.62
CA SER A 150 -9.98 7.26 5.14
C SER A 150 -9.92 6.92 3.63
N SER A 151 -10.79 6.01 3.19
CA SER A 151 -10.88 5.54 1.80
C SER A 151 -11.62 6.48 0.84
N LYS A 152 -12.23 7.58 1.30
CA LYS A 152 -12.82 8.61 0.39
C LYS A 152 -11.76 9.19 -0.56
N ARG A 153 -12.17 9.41 -1.81
CA ARG A 153 -11.30 9.87 -2.90
C ARG A 153 -11.33 11.40 -3.03
N ILE A 154 -10.60 12.08 -2.15
CA ILE A 154 -10.45 13.55 -2.15
C ILE A 154 -9.00 13.89 -2.57
N MET A 155 -8.79 14.89 -3.43
CA MET A 155 -7.45 15.14 -4.01
C MET A 155 -6.45 15.64 -2.96
N SER A 156 -6.91 16.39 -1.95
CA SER A 156 -6.14 16.87 -0.80
C SER A 156 -5.59 15.72 0.02
N ARG A 157 -6.29 14.58 0.04
CA ARG A 157 -5.79 13.37 0.72
C ARG A 157 -4.59 12.78 0.03
N LYS A 158 -4.49 12.89 -1.29
CA LYS A 158 -3.30 12.38 -2.00
C LYS A 158 -2.05 13.21 -1.68
N ILE A 159 -2.22 14.50 -1.42
CA ILE A 159 -1.13 15.37 -0.93
C ILE A 159 -0.77 15.00 0.51
N GLU A 160 -1.75 14.79 1.38
CA GLU A 160 -1.50 14.37 2.75
C GLU A 160 -0.80 13.00 2.83
N GLU A 161 -1.23 12.05 1.99
CA GLU A 161 -0.58 10.75 1.83
C GLU A 161 0.89 10.90 1.43
N ALA A 162 1.19 11.80 0.48
CA ALA A 162 2.56 12.10 0.08
C ALA A 162 3.40 12.71 1.21
N ILE A 163 2.85 13.63 2.00
CA ILE A 163 3.53 14.25 3.15
C ILE A 163 3.82 13.19 4.22
N LEU A 164 2.80 12.44 4.64
CA LEU A 164 2.95 11.41 5.65
C LEU A 164 3.84 10.25 5.18
N ALA A 165 3.86 9.93 3.88
CA ALA A 165 4.78 8.95 3.33
C ALA A 165 6.23 9.44 3.39
N SER A 166 6.45 10.74 3.18
CA SER A 166 7.77 11.35 3.38
C SER A 166 8.22 11.28 4.84
N GLU A 167 7.33 11.55 5.80
CA GLU A 167 7.62 11.38 7.23
C GLU A 167 7.90 9.90 7.56
N MET A 168 7.15 8.97 6.97
CA MET A 168 7.36 7.54 7.16
C MET A 168 8.77 7.12 6.73
N GLU A 169 9.24 7.51 5.55
CA GLU A 169 10.62 7.21 5.11
C GLU A 169 11.70 8.02 5.83
N HIS A 170 11.32 9.11 6.51
CA HIS A 170 12.25 9.85 7.36
C HIS A 170 12.54 9.10 8.66
N TYR A 171 11.52 8.51 9.27
CA TYR A 171 11.65 7.85 10.58
C TYR A 171 11.88 6.34 10.53
N TYR A 172 11.53 5.68 9.43
CA TYR A 172 11.58 4.23 9.29
C TYR A 172 12.33 3.83 8.03
N THR A 173 13.07 2.73 8.13
CA THR A 173 13.75 2.11 7.00
C THR A 173 12.76 1.43 6.06
N LYS A 174 13.18 1.18 4.81
CA LYS A 174 12.37 0.44 3.83
C LYS A 174 11.93 -0.93 4.35
N ASP A 175 12.78 -1.63 5.11
CA ASP A 175 12.44 -2.95 5.64
C ASP A 175 11.41 -2.87 6.78
N GLU A 176 11.50 -1.86 7.63
CA GLU A 176 10.49 -1.61 8.67
C GLU A 176 9.13 -1.26 8.05
N ILE A 177 9.11 -0.40 7.03
CA ILE A 177 7.88 0.00 6.33
C ILE A 177 7.26 -1.21 5.61
N LEU A 178 8.08 -2.04 4.97
CA LEU A 178 7.60 -3.25 4.31
C LEU A 178 7.02 -4.24 5.33
N THR A 179 7.65 -4.37 6.49
CA THR A 179 7.15 -5.16 7.62
C THR A 179 5.82 -4.60 8.12
N MET A 180 5.68 -3.28 8.26
CA MET A 180 4.42 -2.63 8.63
C MET A 180 3.34 -2.90 7.60
N TYR A 181 3.65 -2.84 6.30
CA TYR A 181 2.69 -3.17 5.24
C TYR A 181 2.16 -4.59 5.43
N LEU A 182 3.07 -5.56 5.46
CA LEU A 182 2.71 -6.99 5.52
C LEU A 182 1.89 -7.31 6.76
N ASN A 183 2.16 -6.65 7.88
CA ASN A 183 1.41 -6.80 9.11
C ASN A 183 0.09 -6.02 9.16
N THR A 184 -0.17 -5.05 8.29
CA THR A 184 -1.37 -4.19 8.45
C THR A 184 -2.34 -4.26 7.28
N VAL A 185 -1.88 -4.72 6.12
CA VAL A 185 -2.74 -4.83 4.93
C VAL A 185 -3.88 -5.82 5.17
N TYR A 186 -5.02 -5.53 4.56
CA TYR A 186 -6.20 -6.40 4.61
C TYR A 186 -6.12 -7.44 3.49
N TYR A 187 -6.15 -8.73 3.84
CA TYR A 187 -6.06 -9.85 2.90
C TYR A 187 -7.42 -10.48 2.55
N GLY A 188 -8.54 -9.91 3.01
CA GLY A 188 -9.86 -10.54 2.92
C GLY A 188 -10.20 -11.32 4.19
N HIS A 189 -11.46 -11.77 4.34
CA HIS A 189 -11.90 -12.62 5.46
C HIS A 189 -11.61 -12.10 6.87
N ASN A 190 -11.64 -10.77 7.06
CA ASN A 190 -11.19 -10.11 8.30
C ASN A 190 -9.72 -10.41 8.70
N TYR A 191 -8.91 -10.96 7.81
CA TYR A 191 -7.49 -11.18 8.03
C TYR A 191 -6.72 -9.88 7.80
N TYR A 192 -6.41 -9.21 8.91
CA TYR A 192 -5.51 -8.06 8.96
C TYR A 192 -4.10 -8.54 9.28
N GLY A 193 -3.19 -8.36 8.32
CA GLY A 193 -1.81 -8.74 8.49
C GLY A 193 -1.49 -10.20 8.15
N ILE A 194 -0.20 -10.43 7.89
CA ILE A 194 0.34 -11.70 7.40
C ILE A 194 0.13 -12.85 8.40
N TYR A 195 0.06 -12.56 9.70
CA TYR A 195 -0.22 -13.57 10.73
C TYR A 195 -1.60 -14.19 10.54
N GLU A 196 -2.64 -13.36 10.52
CA GLU A 196 -4.02 -13.81 10.35
C GLU A 196 -4.21 -14.49 9.00
N ALA A 197 -3.63 -13.93 7.94
CA ALA A 197 -3.77 -14.49 6.61
C ALA A 197 -3.09 -15.86 6.46
N ALA A 198 -1.90 -16.06 7.04
CA ALA A 198 -1.20 -17.35 6.97
C ALA A 198 -1.96 -18.46 7.72
N HIS A 199 -2.48 -18.14 8.92
CA HIS A 199 -3.25 -19.09 9.71
C HIS A 199 -4.64 -19.33 9.11
N GLY A 200 -5.31 -18.26 8.72
CA GLY A 200 -6.69 -18.29 8.24
C GLY A 200 -6.87 -18.88 6.85
N TYR A 201 -5.93 -18.64 5.92
CA TYR A 201 -6.02 -19.27 4.59
C TYR A 201 -5.37 -20.65 4.53
N PHE A 202 -4.26 -20.88 5.23
CA PHE A 202 -3.42 -22.06 4.99
C PHE A 202 -3.11 -22.90 6.23
N GLY A 203 -3.64 -22.53 7.40
CA GLY A 203 -3.36 -23.24 8.66
C GLY A 203 -1.87 -23.27 9.03
N THR A 204 -1.07 -22.29 8.57
CA THR A 204 0.39 -22.28 8.74
C THR A 204 0.89 -20.99 9.41
N SER A 205 2.13 -21.02 9.90
CA SER A 205 2.78 -19.83 10.41
C SER A 205 3.38 -18.98 9.28
N PRO A 206 3.49 -17.65 9.44
CA PRO A 206 4.09 -16.76 8.44
C PRO A 206 5.49 -17.19 7.96
N SER A 207 6.31 -17.73 8.86
CA SER A 207 7.66 -18.26 8.56
C SER A 207 7.69 -19.49 7.67
N ARG A 208 6.55 -20.16 7.50
CA ARG A 208 6.39 -21.42 6.76
C ARG A 208 5.58 -21.28 5.48
N LEU A 209 5.18 -20.05 5.12
CA LEU A 209 4.52 -19.78 3.85
C LEU A 209 5.38 -20.28 2.70
N THR A 210 4.82 -21.02 1.74
CA THR A 210 5.54 -21.41 0.52
C THR A 210 5.57 -20.27 -0.50
N LEU A 211 6.40 -20.35 -1.54
CA LEU A 211 6.39 -19.38 -2.65
C LEU A 211 4.99 -19.22 -3.27
N GLY A 212 4.27 -20.34 -3.45
CA GLY A 212 2.89 -20.31 -3.96
C GLY A 212 1.94 -19.56 -3.03
N GLN A 213 1.97 -19.85 -1.73
CA GLN A 213 1.14 -19.18 -0.73
C GLN A 213 1.49 -17.69 -0.62
N SER A 214 2.78 -17.35 -0.63
CA SER A 214 3.27 -15.97 -0.62
C SER A 214 2.80 -15.17 -1.83
N ALA A 215 2.89 -15.74 -3.03
CA ALA A 215 2.38 -15.11 -4.24
C ALA A 215 0.86 -14.96 -4.22
N MET A 216 0.14 -15.91 -3.60
CA MET A 216 -1.31 -15.79 -3.41
C MET A 216 -1.63 -14.64 -2.46
N LEU A 217 -0.98 -14.55 -1.30
CA LEU A 217 -1.20 -13.45 -0.36
C LEU A 217 -0.86 -12.09 -0.96
N ALA A 218 0.21 -11.98 -1.75
CA ALA A 218 0.56 -10.74 -2.44
C ALA A 218 -0.47 -10.33 -3.52
N ALA A 219 -1.28 -11.28 -4.03
CA ALA A 219 -2.31 -11.00 -5.01
C ALA A 219 -3.58 -10.37 -4.39
N LEU A 220 -3.87 -10.64 -3.11
CA LEU A 220 -5.14 -10.28 -2.47
C LEU A 220 -5.34 -8.78 -2.21
N PRO A 221 -4.35 -8.02 -1.69
CA PRO A 221 -4.51 -6.60 -1.33
C PRO A 221 -5.09 -5.70 -2.42
N ASN A 222 -4.88 -6.06 -3.69
CA ASN A 222 -5.37 -5.31 -4.84
C ASN A 222 -6.91 -5.20 -4.87
N ALA A 223 -7.60 -6.29 -4.57
CA ALA A 223 -9.06 -6.35 -4.53
C ALA A 223 -9.53 -7.50 -3.61
N PRO A 224 -9.37 -7.37 -2.28
CA PRO A 224 -9.48 -8.49 -1.35
C PRO A 224 -10.83 -9.21 -1.39
N SER A 225 -11.92 -8.48 -1.63
CA SER A 225 -13.26 -9.06 -1.74
C SER A 225 -13.54 -9.74 -3.09
N TYR A 226 -12.89 -9.29 -4.17
CA TYR A 226 -13.09 -9.85 -5.51
C TYR A 226 -12.14 -11.03 -5.78
N LEU A 227 -10.93 -10.98 -5.23
CA LEU A 227 -9.88 -11.98 -5.38
C LEU A 227 -9.86 -12.99 -4.23
N ASP A 228 -10.96 -13.09 -3.48
CA ASP A 228 -11.11 -14.05 -2.40
C ASP A 228 -10.92 -15.49 -2.93
N PRO A 229 -9.94 -16.25 -2.41
CA PRO A 229 -9.68 -17.62 -2.84
C PRO A 229 -10.83 -18.59 -2.57
N TYR A 230 -11.70 -18.32 -1.59
CA TYR A 230 -12.84 -19.19 -1.26
C TYR A 230 -14.01 -19.01 -2.22
N THR A 231 -14.28 -17.78 -2.65
CA THR A 231 -15.43 -17.46 -3.52
C THR A 231 -15.06 -17.26 -4.99
N ASN A 232 -13.82 -16.87 -5.29
CA ASN A 232 -13.30 -16.65 -6.64
C ASN A 232 -11.87 -17.19 -6.81
N TYR A 233 -11.70 -18.49 -6.56
CA TYR A 233 -10.40 -19.17 -6.70
C TYR A 233 -9.75 -18.94 -8.08
N LYS A 234 -10.53 -18.96 -9.16
CA LYS A 234 -10.00 -18.75 -10.53
C LYS A 234 -9.41 -17.35 -10.69
N GLY A 235 -10.09 -16.31 -10.21
CA GLY A 235 -9.59 -14.94 -10.22
C GLY A 235 -8.35 -14.78 -9.34
N ALA A 236 -8.39 -15.33 -8.13
CA ALA A 236 -7.26 -15.35 -7.20
C ALA A 236 -6.03 -16.01 -7.82
N LYS A 237 -6.17 -17.18 -8.45
CA LYS A 237 -5.10 -17.89 -9.16
C LYS A 237 -4.58 -17.13 -10.37
N ALA A 238 -5.44 -16.45 -11.13
CA ALA A 238 -5.00 -15.62 -12.25
C ALA A 238 -4.11 -14.46 -11.77
N ARG A 239 -4.49 -13.80 -10.67
CA ARG A 239 -3.67 -12.74 -10.08
C ARG A 239 -2.40 -13.29 -9.42
N GLN A 240 -2.45 -14.44 -8.75
CA GLN A 240 -1.25 -15.13 -8.23
C GLN A 240 -0.26 -15.41 -9.36
N LYS A 241 -0.75 -15.87 -10.52
CA LYS A 241 0.10 -16.11 -11.69
C LYS A 241 0.81 -14.83 -12.13
N LEU A 242 0.09 -13.72 -12.19
CA LEU A 242 0.69 -12.42 -12.51
C LEU A 242 1.77 -12.02 -11.49
N VAL A 243 1.57 -12.25 -10.19
CA VAL A 243 2.61 -12.01 -9.18
C VAL A 243 3.87 -12.81 -9.49
N LEU A 244 3.72 -14.11 -9.75
CA LEU A 244 4.85 -14.99 -10.07
C LEU A 244 5.56 -14.56 -11.37
N GLU A 245 4.81 -14.21 -12.41
CA GLU A 245 5.36 -13.66 -13.66
C GLU A 245 6.15 -12.37 -13.38
N GLN A 246 5.63 -11.45 -12.56
CA GLN A 246 6.35 -10.23 -12.17
C GLN A 246 7.61 -10.51 -11.35
N MET A 247 7.63 -11.56 -10.51
CA MET A 247 8.83 -11.97 -9.78
C MET A 247 9.90 -12.55 -10.72
N VAL A 248 9.49 -13.30 -11.75
CA VAL A 248 10.41 -13.80 -12.81
C VAL A 248 10.99 -12.63 -13.61
N ASP A 249 10.13 -11.72 -14.09
CA ASP A 249 10.54 -10.55 -14.88
C ASP A 249 11.58 -9.68 -14.15
N GLN A 250 11.50 -9.65 -12.82
CA GLN A 250 12.41 -8.89 -11.94
C GLN A 250 13.63 -9.69 -11.48
N GLY A 251 13.77 -10.95 -11.91
CA GLY A 251 14.89 -11.82 -11.57
C GLY A 251 14.91 -12.28 -10.11
N MET A 252 13.77 -12.26 -9.43
CA MET A 252 13.64 -12.68 -8.03
C MET A 252 13.51 -14.20 -7.88
N ILE A 253 12.97 -14.86 -8.90
CA ILE A 253 12.83 -16.32 -9.02
C ILE A 253 13.04 -16.74 -10.48
N THR A 254 13.29 -18.02 -10.70
CA THR A 254 13.34 -18.63 -12.04
C THR A 254 11.94 -18.97 -12.55
N GLN A 255 11.79 -19.11 -13.87
CA GLN A 255 10.54 -19.58 -14.48
C GLN A 255 10.12 -20.95 -13.96
N ALA A 256 11.08 -21.85 -13.70
CA ALA A 256 10.80 -23.18 -13.18
C ALA A 256 10.21 -23.14 -11.75
N GLU A 257 10.74 -22.26 -10.89
CA GLU A 257 10.18 -22.03 -9.54
C GLU A 257 8.78 -21.44 -9.60
N ALA A 258 8.55 -20.47 -10.50
CA ALA A 258 7.23 -19.89 -10.73
C ALA A 258 6.20 -20.93 -11.20
N ASP A 259 6.56 -21.74 -12.19
CA ASP A 259 5.69 -22.80 -12.73
C ASP A 259 5.37 -23.87 -11.68
N TYR A 260 6.36 -24.22 -10.85
CA TYR A 260 6.16 -25.13 -9.73
C TYR A 260 5.22 -24.53 -8.69
N ALA A 261 5.51 -23.32 -8.21
CA ALA A 261 4.70 -22.60 -7.22
C ALA A 261 3.25 -22.37 -7.67
N TYR A 262 3.04 -22.13 -8.97
CA TYR A 262 1.70 -21.97 -9.53
C TYR A 262 0.90 -23.28 -9.53
N LYS A 263 1.56 -24.43 -9.74
CA LYS A 263 0.91 -25.76 -9.78
C LYS A 263 0.72 -26.37 -8.40
N GLN A 264 1.45 -25.91 -7.39
CA GLN A 264 1.31 -26.39 -6.04
C GLN A 264 -0.13 -26.20 -5.53
N ASP A 265 -0.62 -27.24 -4.85
CA ASP A 265 -1.78 -27.09 -3.99
C ASP A 265 -1.43 -26.11 -2.86
N LEU A 266 -2.27 -25.11 -2.68
CA LEU A 266 -2.06 -24.08 -1.67
C LEU A 266 -2.47 -24.55 -0.27
N GLY A 267 -3.21 -25.66 -0.17
CA GLY A 267 -3.69 -26.19 1.10
C GLY A 267 -4.61 -25.20 1.79
N LEU A 268 -5.59 -24.66 1.04
CA LEU A 268 -6.61 -23.79 1.65
C LEU A 268 -7.37 -24.59 2.71
N VAL A 269 -7.48 -24.02 3.91
CA VAL A 269 -8.29 -24.61 4.98
C VAL A 269 -9.77 -24.39 4.70
N ASP A 270 -10.64 -25.29 5.16
CA ASP A 270 -12.08 -25.08 5.06
C ASP A 270 -12.52 -23.87 5.93
N GLU A 271 -13.53 -23.12 5.46
CA GLU A 271 -14.07 -21.93 6.13
C GLU A 271 -14.76 -22.24 7.48
#